data_AF-A0A847N0B5-F1
#
_entry.id   AF-A0A847N0B5-F1
#
_cell.length_a   1.000
_cell.length_b   1.000
_cell.length_c   1.000
_cell.angle_alpha   90.00
_cell.angle_beta   90.00
_cell.angle_gamma   90.00
#
_symmetry.space_group_name_H-M   'P 1'
#
loop_
_entity.id
_entity.type
_entity.pdbx_description
1 polymer ?
#
loop_
_entity_poly.entity_id
_entity_poly.type
_entity_poly.pdbx_seq_one_letter_code
_entity_poly.pdbx_strand_id
1 'polypeptide(L)'
;MDIDVKNLHPLEVRLLRHVDLQQDITAERIVRELEYKVGQCNQAFSWLSAKGYLVEKSRMSRIFYELTDLGREQQEKGTPAQRIFTFIKAEGAQALPELASALGLEKSEVGSAFGQLSKAGLAKMNGENKAEAVADELEGEFLVTKNLLDKGLGGELEEAQLSEPEKQAMAKMAKKRGASNSPFKVIEREEIVFNLTEEGFSAKQAVLAANITGEELGLVTSEMLSTGSWKTGSFRPYGLNAPTSRLIPGRHNPYGNYLQWVKDKLCSLGFEEFDGSLVENEFWNGDALFMPQFHSARDIHDVYYVKDPVHAKAIEEP
;
A
#
# COMPACT_ATOMS: atom_id res chain seq x y z
N MET A 1 -24.96 -31.79 -9.46
CA MET A 1 -24.51 -31.25 -8.16
C MET A 1 -25.34 -30.00 -7.95
N ASP A 2 -26.21 -29.96 -6.94
CA ASP A 2 -27.07 -28.79 -6.72
C ASP A 2 -26.18 -27.57 -6.44
N ILE A 3 -26.30 -26.54 -7.28
CA ILE A 3 -25.55 -25.30 -7.12
C ILE A 3 -26.17 -24.56 -5.94
N ASP A 4 -25.43 -24.43 -4.83
CA ASP A 4 -25.87 -23.68 -3.66
C ASP A 4 -25.82 -22.16 -3.92
N VAL A 5 -26.86 -21.66 -4.59
CA VAL A 5 -27.01 -20.24 -4.91
C VAL A 5 -27.46 -19.39 -3.72
N LYS A 6 -27.88 -20.00 -2.61
CA LYS A 6 -28.40 -19.28 -1.43
C LYS A 6 -27.31 -18.56 -0.66
N ASN A 7 -26.08 -19.04 -0.76
CA ASN A 7 -24.91 -18.47 -0.10
C ASN A 7 -24.18 -17.40 -0.94
N LEU A 8 -24.68 -17.04 -2.12
CA LEU A 8 -24.08 -15.99 -2.95
C LEU A 8 -24.27 -14.60 -2.33
N HIS A 9 -23.22 -13.78 -2.35
CA HIS A 9 -23.28 -12.39 -1.93
C HIS A 9 -24.23 -11.57 -2.84
N PRO A 10 -24.90 -10.48 -2.38
CA PRO A 10 -25.86 -9.78 -3.24
C PRO A 10 -25.21 -9.21 -4.50
N LEU A 11 -23.93 -8.80 -4.38
CA LEU A 11 -23.13 -8.34 -5.51
C LEU A 11 -22.87 -9.45 -6.55
N GLU A 12 -22.70 -10.69 -6.10
CA GLU A 12 -22.53 -11.85 -7.00
C GLU A 12 -23.84 -12.15 -7.73
N VAL A 13 -24.95 -12.15 -6.99
CA VAL A 13 -26.29 -12.40 -7.53
C VAL A 13 -26.65 -11.37 -8.61
N ARG A 14 -26.54 -10.08 -8.29
CA ARG A 14 -26.87 -9.00 -9.23
C ARG A 14 -26.00 -9.06 -10.48
N LEU A 15 -24.71 -9.40 -10.33
CA LEU A 15 -23.80 -9.57 -11.46
C LEU A 15 -24.18 -10.77 -12.33
N LEU A 16 -24.37 -11.95 -11.73
CA LEU A 16 -24.76 -13.17 -12.46
C LEU A 16 -26.08 -13.00 -13.21
N ARG A 17 -27.07 -12.31 -12.62
CA ARG A 17 -28.35 -12.04 -13.28
C ARG A 17 -28.18 -11.14 -14.51
N HIS A 18 -27.19 -10.26 -14.52
CA HIS A 18 -26.99 -9.23 -15.54
C HIS A 18 -26.17 -9.71 -16.76
N VAL A 19 -25.29 -10.69 -16.58
CA VAL A 19 -24.36 -11.15 -17.63
C VAL A 19 -24.82 -12.46 -18.28
N ASP A 20 -24.39 -12.73 -19.52
CA ASP A 20 -24.75 -13.95 -20.26
C ASP A 20 -23.53 -14.65 -20.88
N LEU A 21 -23.72 -15.90 -21.32
CA LEU A 21 -22.73 -16.63 -22.12
C LEU A 21 -22.38 -15.81 -23.37
N GLN A 22 -21.09 -15.77 -23.71
CA GLN A 22 -20.52 -15.04 -24.85
C GLN A 22 -20.49 -13.50 -24.73
N GLN A 23 -20.88 -12.93 -23.59
CA GLN A 23 -20.64 -11.51 -23.34
C GLN A 23 -19.30 -11.30 -22.63
N ASP A 24 -18.58 -10.26 -23.05
CA ASP A 24 -17.39 -9.81 -22.34
C ASP A 24 -17.81 -9.03 -21.09
N ILE A 25 -17.21 -9.41 -19.96
CA ILE A 25 -17.49 -8.87 -18.64
C ILE A 25 -16.28 -8.07 -18.20
N THR A 26 -16.40 -6.75 -18.17
CA THR A 26 -15.34 -5.82 -17.76
C THR A 26 -15.76 -5.02 -16.54
N ALA A 27 -14.79 -4.57 -15.74
CA ALA A 27 -15.07 -3.77 -14.56
C ALA A 27 -15.83 -2.48 -14.91
N GLU A 28 -15.42 -1.79 -15.98
CA GLU A 28 -16.05 -0.54 -16.44
C GLU A 28 -17.53 -0.74 -16.79
N ARG A 29 -17.84 -1.81 -17.54
CA ARG A 29 -19.21 -2.15 -17.92
C ARG A 29 -20.08 -2.39 -16.69
N ILE A 30 -19.62 -3.23 -15.77
CA ILE A 30 -20.38 -3.63 -14.59
C ILE A 30 -20.56 -2.48 -13.60
N VAL A 31 -19.52 -1.66 -13.41
CA VAL A 31 -19.61 -0.43 -12.60
C VAL A 31 -20.69 0.50 -13.14
N ARG A 32 -20.75 0.71 -14.45
CA ARG A 32 -21.74 1.58 -15.10
C ARG A 32 -23.15 0.99 -15.07
N GLU A 33 -23.31 -0.29 -15.39
CA GLU A 33 -24.62 -0.92 -15.59
C GLU A 33 -25.30 -1.36 -14.29
N LEU A 34 -24.53 -1.72 -13.26
CA LEU A 34 -25.06 -2.13 -11.94
C LEU A 34 -24.85 -1.08 -10.85
N GLU A 35 -24.28 0.07 -11.19
CA GLU A 35 -23.93 1.16 -10.25
C GLU A 35 -23.02 0.69 -9.11
N TYR A 36 -22.10 -0.24 -9.41
CA TYR A 36 -21.14 -0.73 -8.43
C TYR A 36 -20.03 0.28 -8.19
N LYS A 37 -19.53 0.35 -6.95
CA LYS A 37 -18.21 0.93 -6.71
C LYS A 37 -17.13 -0.02 -7.26
N VAL A 38 -15.99 0.52 -7.72
CA VAL A 38 -14.88 -0.29 -8.25
C VAL A 38 -14.47 -1.42 -7.29
N GLY A 39 -14.38 -1.14 -5.98
CA GLY A 39 -14.08 -2.16 -4.97
C GLY A 39 -15.13 -3.28 -4.88
N GLN A 40 -16.42 -2.94 -5.00
CA GLN A 40 -17.51 -3.93 -5.00
C GLN A 40 -17.47 -4.82 -6.23
N CYS A 41 -17.19 -4.23 -7.41
CA CYS A 41 -17.03 -4.97 -8.66
C CYS A 41 -15.87 -5.96 -8.57
N ASN A 42 -14.70 -5.52 -8.10
CA ASN A 42 -13.53 -6.37 -7.95
C ASN A 42 -13.77 -7.52 -6.96
N GLN A 43 -14.51 -7.26 -5.88
CA GLN A 43 -14.85 -8.29 -4.91
C GLN A 43 -15.83 -9.31 -5.48
N ALA A 44 -16.84 -8.87 -6.24
CA ALA A 44 -17.76 -9.75 -6.94
C ALA A 44 -17.04 -10.65 -7.96
N PHE A 45 -16.14 -10.07 -8.78
CA PHE A 45 -15.31 -10.85 -9.70
C PHE A 45 -14.44 -11.87 -8.96
N SER A 46 -13.78 -11.47 -7.87
CA SER A 46 -12.94 -12.37 -7.09
C SER A 46 -13.74 -13.56 -6.53
N TRP A 47 -14.91 -13.32 -5.94
CA TRP A 47 -15.73 -14.40 -5.40
C TRP A 47 -16.31 -15.33 -6.47
N LEU A 48 -16.79 -14.77 -7.58
CA LEU A 48 -17.35 -15.57 -8.67
C LEU A 48 -16.27 -16.40 -9.38
N SER A 49 -15.08 -15.84 -9.58
CA SER A 49 -13.92 -16.57 -10.12
C SER A 49 -13.46 -17.68 -9.17
N ALA A 50 -13.42 -17.42 -7.85
CA ALA A 50 -13.09 -18.45 -6.86
C ALA A 50 -14.09 -19.61 -6.83
N LYS A 51 -15.36 -19.34 -7.18
CA LYS A 51 -16.41 -20.36 -7.34
C LYS A 51 -16.43 -21.02 -8.73
N GLY A 52 -15.56 -20.60 -9.65
CA GLY A 52 -15.49 -21.10 -11.02
C GLY A 52 -16.62 -20.61 -11.94
N TYR A 53 -17.38 -19.57 -11.54
CA TYR A 53 -18.48 -19.03 -12.33
C TYR A 53 -18.02 -17.99 -13.36
N LEU A 54 -16.90 -17.34 -13.10
CA LEU A 54 -16.21 -16.48 -14.05
C LEU A 54 -14.82 -17.05 -14.33
N VAL A 55 -14.36 -16.86 -15.57
CA VAL A 55 -13.00 -17.18 -15.99
C VAL A 55 -12.38 -15.96 -16.66
N GLU A 56 -11.10 -15.72 -16.38
CA GLU A 56 -10.33 -14.68 -17.07
C GLU A 56 -10.12 -15.07 -18.53
N LYS A 57 -10.63 -14.26 -19.47
CA LYS A 57 -10.42 -14.43 -20.92
C LYS A 57 -9.15 -13.75 -21.38
N SER A 58 -8.89 -12.55 -20.89
CA SER A 58 -7.67 -11.81 -21.20
C SER A 58 -7.34 -10.79 -20.13
N ARG A 59 -6.06 -10.44 -20.07
CA ARG A 59 -5.51 -9.37 -19.25
C ARG A 59 -4.56 -8.55 -20.08
N MET A 60 -4.74 -7.24 -20.03
CA MET A 60 -3.89 -6.27 -20.70
C MET A 60 -3.42 -5.24 -19.68
N SER A 61 -2.11 -5.04 -19.60
CA SER A 61 -1.52 -3.96 -18.81
C SER A 61 -1.43 -2.72 -19.68
N ARG A 62 -2.01 -1.62 -19.22
CA ARG A 62 -1.90 -0.30 -19.84
C ARG A 62 -1.06 0.61 -18.95
N ILE A 63 -0.12 1.28 -19.56
CA ILE A 63 0.78 2.23 -18.90
C ILE A 63 0.29 3.64 -19.22
N PHE A 64 0.03 4.39 -18.16
CA PHE A 64 -0.35 5.79 -18.19
C PHE A 64 0.73 6.63 -17.50
N TYR A 65 0.88 7.86 -17.96
CA TYR A 65 1.79 8.84 -17.42
C TYR A 65 0.99 10.03 -16.90
N GLU A 66 1.14 10.33 -15.61
CA GLU A 66 0.49 11.46 -14.95
C GLU A 66 1.53 12.54 -14.62
N LEU A 67 1.20 13.80 -14.88
CA LEU A 67 2.07 14.93 -14.59
C LEU A 67 2.17 15.17 -13.07
N THR A 68 3.40 15.26 -12.55
CA THR A 68 3.65 15.57 -11.14
C THR A 68 3.70 17.08 -10.89
N ASP A 69 3.78 17.49 -9.63
CA ASP A 69 3.99 18.91 -9.28
C ASP A 69 5.27 19.48 -9.91
N LEU A 70 6.35 18.69 -9.91
CA LEU A 70 7.60 19.06 -10.59
C LEU A 70 7.40 19.16 -12.11
N GLY A 71 6.63 18.26 -12.71
CA GLY A 71 6.30 18.33 -14.14
C GLY A 71 5.50 19.58 -14.50
N ARG A 72 4.54 19.98 -13.64
CA ARG A 72 3.79 21.23 -13.80
C ARG A 72 4.70 22.45 -13.69
N GLU A 73 5.60 22.47 -12.71
CA GLU A 73 6.58 23.56 -12.58
C GLU A 73 7.51 23.65 -13.80
N GLN A 74 7.99 22.51 -14.30
CA GLN A 74 8.85 22.47 -15.50
C GLN A 74 8.11 22.84 -16.78
N GLN A 75 6.80 22.60 -16.84
CA GLN A 75 5.98 23.07 -17.96
C GLN A 75 5.86 24.61 -17.94
N GLU A 76 5.63 25.20 -16.75
CA GLU A 76 5.46 26.65 -16.60
C GLU A 76 6.78 27.43 -16.74
N LYS A 77 7.82 26.99 -16.03
CA LYS A 77 9.13 27.68 -15.96
C LYS A 77 10.13 27.19 -17.00
N GLY A 78 9.84 26.09 -17.68
CA GLY A 78 10.78 25.35 -18.50
C GLY A 78 11.62 24.35 -17.69
N THR A 79 12.11 23.30 -18.37
CA THR A 79 13.05 22.35 -17.77
C THR A 79 14.37 23.03 -17.40
N PRO A 80 15.19 22.47 -16.48
CA PRO A 80 16.50 23.03 -16.15
C PRO A 80 17.38 23.28 -17.39
N ALA A 81 17.38 22.36 -18.35
CA ALA A 81 18.10 22.53 -19.61
C ALA A 81 17.54 23.68 -20.47
N GLN A 82 16.21 23.81 -20.56
CA GLN A 82 15.58 24.93 -21.27
C GLN A 82 15.93 26.27 -20.62
N ARG A 83 15.83 26.35 -19.29
CA ARG A 83 16.13 27.55 -18.51
C ARG A 83 17.59 27.98 -18.68
N ILE A 84 18.53 27.04 -18.61
CA ILE A 84 19.95 27.31 -18.84
C ILE A 84 20.17 27.84 -20.27
N PHE A 85 19.62 27.16 -21.29
CA PHE A 85 19.82 27.54 -22.68
C PHE A 85 19.23 28.93 -23.00
N THR A 86 18.01 29.22 -22.53
CA THR A 86 17.38 30.53 -22.72
C THR A 86 18.16 31.63 -22.01
N PHE A 87 18.69 31.35 -20.81
CA PHE A 87 19.46 32.32 -20.03
C PHE A 87 20.80 32.67 -20.70
N ILE A 88 21.61 31.66 -21.08
CA ILE A 88 22.91 31.92 -21.73
C ILE A 88 22.75 32.58 -23.11
N LYS A 89 21.62 32.37 -23.79
CA LYS A 89 21.30 33.05 -25.04
C LYS A 89 20.93 34.52 -24.84
N ALA A 90 20.26 34.85 -23.73
CA ALA A 90 19.82 36.21 -23.42
C ALA A 90 20.91 37.07 -22.77
N GLU A 91 21.63 36.53 -21.79
CA GLU A 91 22.61 37.27 -20.98
C GLU A 91 24.07 36.99 -21.36
N GLY A 92 24.31 36.04 -22.27
CA GLY A 92 25.65 35.65 -22.72
C GLY A 92 26.29 34.56 -21.87
N ALA A 93 27.55 34.25 -22.16
CA ALA A 93 28.25 33.13 -21.54
C ALA A 93 28.53 33.35 -20.05
N GLN A 94 28.18 32.38 -19.20
CA GLN A 94 28.37 32.44 -17.74
C GLN A 94 28.97 31.15 -17.18
N ALA A 95 29.58 31.24 -16.00
CA ALA A 95 30.09 30.05 -15.31
C ALA A 95 28.94 29.22 -14.70
N LEU A 96 29.07 27.89 -14.63
CA LEU A 96 28.03 27.01 -14.06
C LEU A 96 27.57 27.39 -12.63
N PRO A 97 28.46 27.83 -11.71
CA PRO A 97 28.03 28.28 -10.39
C PRO A 97 27.19 29.58 -10.41
N GLU A 98 27.43 30.45 -11.38
CA GLU A 98 26.68 31.69 -11.58
C GLU A 98 25.28 31.36 -12.11
N LEU A 99 25.19 30.43 -13.07
CA LEU A 99 23.91 29.91 -13.58
C LEU A 99 23.06 29.25 -12.48
N ALA A 100 23.68 28.47 -11.59
CA ALA A 100 22.98 27.88 -10.45
C ALA A 100 22.37 28.94 -9.53
N SER A 101 23.10 30.04 -9.30
CA SER A 101 22.65 31.14 -8.45
C SER A 101 21.57 31.98 -9.14
N ALA A 102 21.74 32.30 -10.42
CA ALA A 102 20.81 33.12 -11.21
C ALA A 102 19.47 32.41 -11.46
N LEU A 103 19.50 31.09 -11.69
CA LEU A 103 18.30 30.29 -11.94
C LEU A 103 17.72 29.65 -10.67
N GLY A 104 18.36 29.82 -9.51
CA GLY A 104 17.93 29.18 -8.26
C GLY A 104 17.87 27.66 -8.37
N LEU A 105 18.82 27.06 -9.09
CA LEU A 105 18.92 25.61 -9.33
C LEU A 105 20.04 25.00 -8.48
N GLU A 106 19.89 23.74 -8.11
CA GLU A 106 20.95 22.97 -7.45
C GLU A 106 22.17 22.82 -8.37
N LYS A 107 23.38 22.90 -7.81
CA LYS A 107 24.63 22.79 -8.60
C LYS A 107 24.72 21.46 -9.36
N SER A 108 24.22 20.38 -8.76
CA SER A 108 24.17 19.05 -9.36
C SER A 108 23.20 18.99 -10.56
N GLU A 109 22.08 19.69 -10.47
CA GLU A 109 21.06 19.78 -11.52
C GLU A 109 21.56 20.59 -12.71
N VAL A 110 22.22 21.72 -12.47
CA VAL A 110 22.86 22.54 -13.51
C VAL A 110 23.95 21.75 -14.24
N GLY A 111 24.80 21.03 -13.50
CA GLY A 111 25.84 20.20 -14.10
C GLY A 111 25.28 19.09 -14.99
N SER A 112 24.22 18.42 -14.55
CA SER A 112 23.55 17.38 -15.33
C SER A 112 22.86 17.93 -16.58
N ALA A 113 22.09 19.01 -16.44
CA ALA A 113 21.37 19.65 -17.53
C ALA A 113 22.31 20.24 -18.59
N PHE A 114 23.40 20.89 -18.16
CA PHE A 114 24.43 21.38 -19.08
C PHE A 114 25.14 20.23 -19.81
N GLY A 115 25.42 19.12 -19.13
CA GLY A 115 25.99 17.93 -19.75
C GLY A 115 25.10 17.36 -20.87
N GLN A 116 23.77 17.39 -20.69
CA GLN A 116 22.81 16.98 -21.73
C GLN A 116 22.83 17.94 -22.93
N LEU A 117 22.79 19.25 -22.68
CA LEU A 117 22.89 20.27 -23.73
C LEU A 117 24.20 20.16 -24.52
N SER A 118 25.30 19.88 -23.83
CA SER A 118 26.62 19.73 -24.46
C SER A 118 26.74 18.47 -25.29
N LYS A 119 26.22 17.34 -24.79
CA LYS A 119 26.16 16.09 -25.55
C LYS A 119 25.28 16.21 -26.81
N ALA A 120 24.23 17.03 -26.74
CA ALA A 120 23.37 17.33 -27.88
C ALA A 120 23.97 18.37 -28.85
N GLY A 121 25.15 18.94 -28.54
CA GLY A 121 25.80 19.96 -29.36
C GLY A 121 25.16 21.35 -29.30
N LEU A 122 24.22 21.59 -28.38
CA LEU A 122 23.47 22.84 -28.26
C LEU A 122 24.21 23.90 -27.43
N ALA A 123 25.07 23.46 -26.51
CA ALA A 123 25.91 24.34 -25.68
C ALA A 123 27.33 23.78 -25.55
N LYS A 124 28.33 24.65 -25.37
CA LYS A 124 29.72 24.24 -25.13
C LYS A 124 30.34 25.10 -24.04
N MET A 125 31.46 24.63 -23.50
CA MET A 125 32.30 25.43 -22.63
C MET A 125 33.31 26.20 -23.47
N ASN A 126 33.37 27.52 -23.31
CA ASN A 126 34.32 28.38 -24.01
C ASN A 126 35.71 28.34 -23.33
N GLY A 127 36.70 29.04 -23.91
CA GLY A 127 38.07 29.09 -23.38
C GLY A 127 38.23 29.71 -21.99
N GLU A 128 37.18 30.35 -21.46
CA GLU A 128 37.15 30.97 -20.12
C GLU A 128 36.39 30.10 -19.08
N ASN A 129 36.10 28.83 -19.40
CA ASN A 129 35.27 27.94 -18.57
C ASN A 129 33.84 28.44 -18.33
N LYS A 130 33.27 29.17 -19.31
CA LYS A 130 31.87 29.61 -19.27
C LYS A 130 31.02 28.82 -20.26
N ALA A 131 29.78 28.53 -19.89
CA ALA A 131 28.77 27.90 -20.72
C ALA A 131 28.27 28.88 -21.78
N GLU A 132 28.33 28.49 -23.05
CA GLU A 132 27.93 29.29 -24.21
C GLU A 132 26.98 28.46 -25.10
N ALA A 133 25.88 29.08 -25.57
CA ALA A 133 25.00 28.46 -26.54
C ALA A 133 25.67 28.43 -27.93
N VAL A 134 25.63 27.28 -28.59
CA VAL A 134 26.17 27.08 -29.94
C VAL A 134 25.06 27.05 -30.99
N ALA A 135 23.89 26.56 -30.59
CA ALA A 135 22.71 26.51 -31.45
C ALA A 135 21.81 27.74 -31.24
N ASP A 136 21.01 28.06 -32.26
CA ASP A 136 20.01 29.12 -32.18
C ASP A 136 18.77 28.66 -31.40
N GLU A 137 18.33 27.41 -31.56
CA GLU A 137 17.13 26.91 -30.89
C GLU A 137 17.34 25.54 -30.25
N LEU A 138 16.47 25.18 -29.31
CA LEU A 138 16.44 23.85 -28.72
C LEU A 138 15.72 22.90 -29.67
N GLU A 139 16.44 21.87 -30.10
CA GLU A 139 15.94 20.88 -31.05
C GLU A 139 15.94 19.46 -30.46
N GLY A 140 15.34 18.52 -31.19
CA GLY A 140 15.36 17.10 -30.86
C GLY A 140 14.65 16.77 -29.54
N GLU A 141 15.34 16.09 -28.64
CA GLU A 141 14.79 15.56 -27.39
C GLU A 141 14.17 16.65 -26.49
N PHE A 142 14.75 17.86 -26.48
CA PHE A 142 14.25 18.97 -25.66
C PHE A 142 12.89 19.51 -26.11
N LEU A 143 12.62 19.47 -27.42
CA LEU A 143 11.33 19.86 -27.99
C LEU A 143 10.28 18.78 -27.73
N VAL A 144 10.66 17.50 -27.84
CA VAL A 144 9.80 16.36 -27.49
C VAL A 144 9.40 16.43 -26.02
N THR A 145 10.36 16.68 -25.13
CA THR A 145 10.10 16.88 -23.69
C THR A 145 9.11 18.01 -23.44
N LYS A 146 9.27 19.16 -24.10
CA LYS A 146 8.33 20.28 -23.97
C LYS A 146 6.91 19.88 -24.38
N ASN A 147 6.78 19.26 -25.55
CA ASN A 147 5.49 18.83 -26.08
C ASN A 147 4.81 17.79 -25.17
N LEU A 148 5.58 16.88 -24.55
CA LEU A 148 5.05 15.92 -23.59
C LEU A 148 4.52 16.61 -22.33
N LEU A 149 5.25 17.58 -21.79
CA LEU A 149 4.79 18.36 -20.63
C LEU A 149 3.50 19.14 -20.95
N ASP A 150 3.42 19.75 -22.14
CA ASP A 150 2.22 20.44 -22.61
C ASP A 150 1.03 19.47 -22.78
N LYS A 151 1.26 18.29 -23.37
CA LYS A 151 0.24 17.23 -23.48
C LYS A 151 -0.24 16.75 -22.10
N GLY A 152 0.68 16.62 -21.14
CA GLY A 152 0.38 16.16 -19.78
C GLY A 152 -0.49 17.11 -18.96
N LEU A 153 -0.63 18.38 -19.37
CA LEU A 153 -1.61 19.30 -18.76
C LEU A 153 -3.05 18.91 -19.07
N GLY A 154 -3.28 18.27 -20.22
CA GLY A 154 -4.62 17.84 -20.66
C GLY A 154 -5.15 16.60 -19.94
N GLY A 155 -4.30 15.89 -19.18
CA GLY A 155 -4.66 14.69 -18.45
C GLY A 155 -3.59 13.60 -18.53
N GLU A 156 -3.98 12.37 -18.15
CA GLU A 156 -3.11 11.20 -18.22
C GLU A 156 -2.80 10.83 -19.68
N LEU A 157 -1.53 10.53 -19.96
CA LEU A 157 -1.07 10.12 -21.29
C LEU A 157 -0.90 8.61 -21.34
N GLU A 158 -1.57 7.95 -22.28
CA GLU A 158 -1.42 6.50 -22.50
C GLU A 158 -0.18 6.20 -23.36
N GLU A 159 0.67 5.30 -22.92
CA GLU A 159 1.91 4.93 -23.62
C GLU A 159 1.67 4.43 -25.05
N ALA A 160 0.56 3.71 -25.28
CA ALA A 160 0.20 3.19 -26.59
C ALA A 160 -0.05 4.30 -27.64
N GLN A 161 -0.39 5.51 -27.20
CA GLN A 161 -0.67 6.66 -28.06
C GLN A 161 0.57 7.53 -28.32
N LEU A 162 1.70 7.25 -27.64
CA LEU A 162 2.95 7.98 -27.81
C LEU A 162 3.74 7.44 -29.01
N SER A 163 4.38 8.36 -29.74
CA SER A 163 5.36 8.02 -30.77
C SER A 163 6.65 7.44 -30.17
N GLU A 164 7.47 6.76 -30.98
CA GLU A 164 8.72 6.15 -30.49
C GLU A 164 9.69 7.17 -29.82
N PRO A 165 9.89 8.38 -30.37
CA PRO A 165 10.70 9.41 -29.71
C PRO A 165 10.10 9.88 -28.37
N GLU A 166 8.77 9.95 -28.28
CA GLU A 166 8.07 10.33 -27.05
C GLU A 166 8.19 9.27 -25.97
N LYS A 167 8.12 7.98 -26.33
CA LYS A 167 8.35 6.87 -25.39
C LYS A 167 9.76 6.89 -24.82
N GLN A 168 10.77 7.15 -25.66
CA GLN A 168 12.15 7.26 -25.21
C GLN A 168 12.37 8.43 -24.25
N ALA A 169 11.73 9.58 -24.51
CA ALA A 169 11.76 10.73 -23.60
C ALA A 169 11.01 10.42 -22.28
N MET A 170 9.82 9.82 -22.35
CA MET A 170 9.04 9.41 -21.18
C MET A 170 9.82 8.44 -20.29
N ALA A 171 10.52 7.45 -20.86
CA ALA A 171 11.31 6.49 -20.08
C ALA A 171 12.40 7.15 -19.21
N LYS A 172 12.89 8.33 -19.59
CA LYS A 172 13.87 9.10 -18.81
C LYS A 172 13.22 10.05 -17.79
N MET A 173 12.02 10.53 -18.09
CA MET A 173 11.31 11.56 -17.31
C MET A 173 10.25 10.99 -16.36
N ALA A 174 9.87 9.73 -16.51
CA ALA A 174 8.83 9.09 -15.73
C ALA A 174 9.42 8.09 -14.73
N LYS A 175 8.90 8.10 -13.50
CA LYS A 175 9.26 7.11 -12.47
C LYS A 175 8.02 6.49 -11.85
N LYS A 176 8.08 5.18 -11.59
CA LYS A 176 7.03 4.44 -10.86
C LYS A 176 7.11 4.66 -9.34
N ARG A 177 8.32 4.75 -8.78
CA ARG A 177 8.60 4.98 -7.35
C ARG A 177 9.45 6.24 -7.18
N GLY A 178 9.16 7.06 -6.18
CA GLY A 178 9.84 8.34 -5.97
C GLY A 178 9.52 9.37 -7.07
N ALA A 179 8.29 9.33 -7.60
CA ALA A 179 7.86 10.17 -8.73
C ALA A 179 7.86 11.67 -8.41
N SER A 180 7.86 12.09 -7.13
CA SER A 180 7.96 13.50 -6.75
C SER A 180 9.20 14.20 -7.33
N ASN A 181 10.28 13.44 -7.55
CA ASN A 181 11.53 13.94 -8.13
C ASN A 181 11.61 13.70 -9.64
N SER A 182 10.47 13.49 -10.30
CA SER A 182 10.37 13.20 -11.73
C SER A 182 9.19 13.97 -12.34
N PRO A 183 9.31 14.51 -13.57
CA PRO A 183 8.21 15.24 -14.19
C PRO A 183 6.93 14.43 -14.41
N PHE A 184 7.07 13.11 -14.61
CA PHE A 184 5.95 12.19 -14.78
C PHE A 184 5.98 11.05 -13.77
N LYS A 185 4.77 10.63 -13.37
CA LYS A 185 4.52 9.43 -12.58
C LYS A 185 3.96 8.34 -13.48
N VAL A 186 4.53 7.13 -13.38
CA VAL A 186 4.03 5.96 -14.11
C VAL A 186 2.88 5.33 -13.33
N ILE A 187 1.73 5.16 -13.98
CA ILE A 187 0.54 4.49 -13.47
C ILE A 187 0.28 3.27 -14.37
N GLU A 188 0.27 2.08 -13.78
CA GLU A 188 -0.13 0.86 -14.47
C GLU A 188 -1.56 0.52 -14.10
N ARG A 189 -2.38 0.26 -15.12
CA ARG A 189 -3.75 -0.24 -14.96
C ARG A 189 -3.88 -1.57 -15.65
N GLU A 190 -4.40 -2.56 -14.95
CA GLU A 190 -4.76 -3.84 -15.55
C GLU A 190 -6.22 -3.78 -16.00
N GLU A 191 -6.44 -4.00 -17.30
CA GLU A 191 -7.76 -4.26 -17.85
C GLU A 191 -7.94 -5.76 -18.00
N ILE A 192 -8.84 -6.32 -17.20
CA ILE A 192 -9.15 -7.74 -17.19
C ILE A 192 -10.54 -7.94 -17.78
N VAL A 193 -10.64 -8.86 -18.74
CA VAL A 193 -11.90 -9.30 -19.35
C VAL A 193 -12.23 -10.69 -18.84
N PHE A 194 -13.42 -10.84 -18.28
CA PHE A 194 -13.96 -12.12 -17.83
C PHE A 194 -15.05 -12.63 -18.78
N ASN A 195 -15.24 -13.94 -18.79
CA ASN A 195 -16.41 -14.60 -19.36
C ASN A 195 -17.12 -15.44 -18.32
N LEU A 196 -18.43 -15.57 -18.50
CA LEU A 196 -19.26 -16.50 -17.76
C LEU A 196 -18.96 -17.93 -18.21
N THR A 197 -18.71 -18.83 -17.26
CA THR A 197 -18.55 -20.26 -17.52
C THR A 197 -19.91 -20.95 -17.69
N GLU A 198 -19.94 -22.20 -18.15
CA GLU A 198 -21.17 -23.00 -18.21
C GLU A 198 -21.74 -23.24 -16.80
N GLU A 199 -20.85 -23.44 -15.81
CA GLU A 199 -21.21 -23.52 -14.39
C GLU A 199 -21.79 -22.20 -13.88
N GLY A 200 -21.19 -21.07 -14.25
CA GLY A 200 -21.69 -19.74 -13.92
C GLY A 200 -23.06 -19.46 -14.53
N PHE A 201 -23.29 -19.91 -15.77
CA PHE A 201 -24.60 -19.81 -16.41
C PHE A 201 -25.64 -20.71 -15.73
N SER A 202 -25.27 -21.92 -15.34
CA SER A 202 -26.12 -22.81 -14.55
C SER A 202 -26.46 -22.18 -13.19
N ALA A 203 -25.50 -21.51 -12.55
CA ALA A 203 -25.71 -20.76 -11.32
C ALA A 203 -26.67 -19.57 -11.54
N LYS A 204 -26.54 -18.83 -12.64
CA LYS A 204 -27.50 -17.78 -13.03
C LYS A 204 -28.92 -18.34 -13.15
N GLN A 205 -29.11 -19.46 -13.84
CA GLN A 205 -30.43 -20.08 -13.98
C GLN A 205 -31.00 -20.52 -12.63
N ALA A 206 -30.19 -21.08 -11.75
CA ALA A 206 -30.61 -21.45 -10.40
C ALA A 206 -30.99 -20.23 -9.54
N VAL A 207 -30.26 -19.11 -9.65
CA VAL A 207 -30.60 -17.83 -9.00
C VAL A 207 -31.96 -17.31 -9.48
N LEU A 208 -32.20 -17.34 -10.79
CA LEU A 208 -33.46 -16.90 -11.39
C LEU A 208 -34.63 -17.79 -10.97
N ALA A 209 -34.45 -19.11 -11.01
CA ALA A 209 -35.47 -20.08 -10.58
C ALA A 209 -35.81 -19.96 -9.09
N ALA A 210 -34.83 -19.63 -8.25
CA ALA A 210 -35.02 -19.39 -6.82
C ALA A 210 -35.57 -17.99 -6.49
N ASN A 211 -35.81 -17.14 -7.50
CA ASN A 211 -36.26 -15.76 -7.37
C ASN A 211 -35.35 -14.89 -6.46
N ILE A 212 -34.04 -15.17 -6.45
CA ILE A 212 -33.06 -14.43 -5.66
C ILE A 212 -32.58 -13.23 -6.49
N THR A 213 -32.82 -12.02 -6.00
CA THR A 213 -32.62 -10.74 -6.70
C THR A 213 -31.29 -10.09 -6.36
N GLY A 214 -30.78 -10.30 -5.14
CA GLY A 214 -29.61 -9.58 -4.62
C GLY A 214 -30.00 -8.24 -4.00
N GLU A 215 -31.28 -7.99 -3.80
CA GLU A 215 -31.82 -6.84 -3.05
C GLU A 215 -32.42 -7.27 -1.71
N GLU A 216 -32.25 -8.54 -1.33
CA GLU A 216 -32.77 -9.05 -0.07
C GLU A 216 -32.10 -8.36 1.12
N LEU A 217 -32.92 -8.03 2.11
CA LEU A 217 -32.49 -7.38 3.33
C LEU A 217 -31.56 -8.30 4.12
N GLY A 218 -30.41 -7.79 4.54
CA GLY A 218 -29.43 -8.55 5.31
C GLY A 218 -29.72 -8.59 6.81
N LEU A 219 -30.36 -7.56 7.34
CA LEU A 219 -30.66 -7.39 8.77
C LEU A 219 -32.01 -6.72 8.94
N VAL A 220 -32.72 -7.10 10.00
CA VAL A 220 -33.92 -6.39 10.45
C VAL A 220 -33.49 -5.15 11.23
N THR A 221 -34.00 -3.97 10.87
CA THR A 221 -33.72 -2.71 11.57
C THR A 221 -34.86 -2.30 12.50
N SER A 222 -34.58 -1.44 13.48
CA SER A 222 -35.60 -0.90 14.39
C SER A 222 -36.71 -0.15 13.65
N GLU A 223 -36.36 0.57 12.59
CA GLU A 223 -37.32 1.27 11.73
C GLU A 223 -38.25 0.29 11.01
N MET A 224 -37.72 -0.80 10.46
CA MET A 224 -38.53 -1.84 9.81
C MET A 224 -39.52 -2.45 10.80
N LEU A 225 -39.09 -2.73 12.04
CA LEU A 225 -39.95 -3.23 13.10
C LEU A 225 -41.09 -2.26 13.42
N SER A 226 -40.78 -0.96 13.52
CA SER A 226 -41.78 0.08 13.84
C SER A 226 -42.81 0.29 12.72
N THR A 227 -42.38 0.21 11.46
CA THR A 227 -43.23 0.45 10.27
C THR A 227 -43.95 -0.83 9.79
N GLY A 228 -43.49 -2.00 10.22
CA GLY A 228 -44.02 -3.30 9.80
C GLY A 228 -43.53 -3.76 8.42
N SER A 229 -42.61 -3.03 7.77
CA SER A 229 -42.11 -3.34 6.42
C SER A 229 -41.37 -4.68 6.33
N TRP A 230 -40.87 -5.20 7.46
CA TRP A 230 -40.26 -6.54 7.54
C TRP A 230 -41.24 -7.68 7.21
N LYS A 231 -42.56 -7.47 7.32
CA LYS A 231 -43.56 -8.52 7.02
C LYS A 231 -43.64 -8.84 5.54
N THR A 232 -43.34 -7.87 4.68
CA THR A 232 -43.38 -7.99 3.22
C THR A 232 -42.00 -7.95 2.58
N GLY A 233 -40.95 -7.62 3.35
CA GLY A 233 -39.57 -7.63 2.89
C GLY A 233 -39.04 -9.04 2.68
N SER A 234 -38.23 -9.24 1.63
CA SER A 234 -37.48 -10.47 1.42
C SER A 234 -36.14 -10.39 2.15
N PHE A 235 -35.80 -11.42 2.91
CA PHE A 235 -34.56 -11.49 3.69
C PHE A 235 -33.63 -12.55 3.14
N ARG A 236 -32.34 -12.22 3.19
CA ARG A 236 -31.28 -13.14 2.80
C ARG A 236 -31.21 -14.32 3.80
N PRO A 237 -31.11 -15.56 3.32
CA PRO A 237 -30.86 -16.71 4.19
C PRO A 237 -29.55 -16.55 4.97
N TYR A 238 -29.56 -16.92 6.25
CA TYR A 238 -28.35 -16.88 7.07
C TYR A 238 -27.43 -18.06 6.74
N GLY A 239 -26.20 -17.78 6.33
CA GLY A 239 -25.21 -18.81 6.01
C GLY A 239 -24.69 -19.50 7.27
N LEU A 240 -25.06 -20.77 7.47
CA LEU A 240 -24.66 -21.54 8.67
C LEU A 240 -23.19 -21.99 8.65
N ASN A 241 -22.56 -22.03 7.47
CA ASN A 241 -21.20 -22.55 7.29
C ASN A 241 -20.12 -21.45 7.35
N ALA A 242 -20.50 -20.18 7.46
CA ALA A 242 -19.55 -19.08 7.53
C ALA A 242 -18.92 -19.01 8.94
N PRO A 243 -17.60 -18.77 9.05
CA PRO A 243 -16.99 -18.53 10.35
C PRO A 243 -17.62 -17.29 10.99
N THR A 244 -18.09 -17.43 12.22
CA THR A 244 -18.67 -16.32 12.98
C THR A 244 -17.59 -15.33 13.42
N SER A 245 -17.96 -14.06 13.56
CA SER A 245 -17.08 -13.06 14.15
C SER A 245 -16.65 -13.52 15.55
N ARG A 246 -15.33 -13.64 15.76
CA ARG A 246 -14.79 -14.00 17.06
C ARG A 246 -14.89 -12.81 18.00
N LEU A 247 -15.56 -12.99 19.13
CA LEU A 247 -15.40 -12.09 20.27
C LEU A 247 -14.00 -12.32 20.86
N ILE A 248 -13.20 -11.26 20.96
CA ILE A 248 -11.89 -11.31 21.60
C ILE A 248 -12.02 -10.72 23.01
N PRO A 249 -12.31 -11.53 24.05
CA PRO A 249 -12.32 -11.04 25.42
C PRO A 249 -10.88 -10.77 25.89
N GLY A 250 -10.74 -9.95 26.94
CA GLY A 250 -9.49 -9.83 27.69
C GLY A 250 -9.04 -11.19 28.23
N ARG A 251 -7.74 -11.46 28.21
CA ARG A 251 -7.15 -12.71 28.68
C ARG A 251 -6.08 -12.44 29.74
N HIS A 252 -6.04 -13.27 30.78
CA HIS A 252 -4.94 -13.27 31.74
C HIS A 252 -3.67 -13.87 31.14
N ASN A 253 -2.51 -13.46 31.66
CA ASN A 253 -1.24 -14.09 31.33
C ASN A 253 -1.23 -15.56 31.83
N PRO A 254 -0.94 -16.56 30.97
CA PRO A 254 -0.95 -17.96 31.37
C PRO A 254 -0.03 -18.31 32.55
N TYR A 255 1.14 -17.67 32.64
CA TYR A 255 2.08 -17.88 33.74
C TYR A 255 1.55 -17.27 35.05
N GLY A 256 0.93 -16.08 34.98
CA GLY A 256 0.25 -15.49 36.14
C GLY A 256 -0.85 -16.38 36.70
N ASN A 257 -1.66 -17.00 35.83
CA ASN A 257 -2.68 -17.96 36.24
C ASN A 257 -2.08 -19.19 36.93
N TYR A 258 -0.95 -19.69 36.42
CA TYR A 258 -0.24 -20.81 37.04
C TYR A 258 0.29 -20.45 38.43
N LEU A 259 0.93 -19.29 38.59
CA LEU A 259 1.42 -18.82 39.89
C LEU A 259 0.29 -18.68 40.90
N GLN A 260 -0.85 -18.11 40.51
CA GLN A 260 -2.02 -18.00 41.37
C GLN A 260 -2.52 -19.38 41.80
N TRP A 261 -2.58 -20.33 40.86
CA TRP A 261 -2.97 -21.71 41.18
C TRP A 261 -2.01 -22.38 42.17
N VAL A 262 -0.69 -22.21 42.02
CA VAL A 262 0.30 -22.75 42.97
C VAL A 262 0.11 -22.12 44.35
N LYS A 263 -0.05 -20.80 44.40
CA LYS A 263 -0.31 -20.06 45.63
C LYS A 263 -1.54 -20.58 46.36
N ASP A 264 -2.67 -20.69 45.65
CA ASP A 264 -3.93 -21.19 46.21
C ASP A 264 -3.77 -22.61 46.77
N LYS A 265 -3.00 -23.46 46.08
CA LYS A 265 -2.73 -24.82 46.53
C LYS A 265 -1.88 -24.88 47.79
N LEU A 266 -0.79 -24.12 47.87
CA LEU A 266 0.04 -24.07 49.07
C LEU A 266 -0.73 -23.51 50.27
N CYS A 267 -1.49 -22.43 50.08
CA CYS A 267 -2.35 -21.87 51.11
C CYS A 267 -3.39 -22.89 51.61
N SER A 268 -3.98 -23.68 50.70
CA SER A 268 -4.95 -24.74 51.08
C SER A 268 -4.35 -25.86 51.93
N LEU A 269 -3.03 -26.06 51.86
CA LEU A 269 -2.29 -27.04 52.66
C LEU A 269 -1.85 -26.47 54.02
N GLY A 270 -2.17 -25.20 54.31
CA GLY A 270 -1.82 -24.52 55.57
C GLY A 270 -0.47 -23.79 55.55
N PHE A 271 0.14 -23.62 54.38
CA PHE A 271 1.32 -22.75 54.24
C PHE A 271 0.90 -21.28 54.22
N GLU A 272 1.74 -20.42 54.77
CA GLU A 272 1.59 -18.97 54.68
C GLU A 272 2.51 -18.42 53.57
N GLU A 273 2.03 -17.43 52.82
CA GLU A 273 2.83 -16.78 51.80
C GLU A 273 3.86 -15.84 52.45
N PHE A 274 5.10 -15.94 51.98
CA PHE A 274 6.17 -15.04 52.35
C PHE A 274 6.60 -14.25 51.11
N ASP A 275 6.74 -12.93 51.25
CA ASP A 275 7.21 -12.03 50.20
C ASP A 275 8.58 -11.45 50.59
N GLY A 276 9.47 -11.29 49.61
CA GLY A 276 10.87 -10.94 49.82
C GLY A 276 11.36 -9.88 48.85
N SER A 277 12.59 -9.42 49.06
CA SER A 277 13.19 -8.42 48.17
C SER A 277 13.53 -9.05 46.82
N LEU A 278 13.44 -8.26 45.74
CA LEU A 278 13.97 -8.68 44.43
C LEU A 278 15.51 -8.73 44.42
N VAL A 279 16.14 -7.99 45.35
CA VAL A 279 17.59 -7.96 45.55
C VAL A 279 17.89 -8.50 46.93
N GLU A 280 18.53 -9.65 46.98
CA GLU A 280 18.96 -10.30 48.22
C GLU A 280 20.45 -10.10 48.47
N ASN A 281 20.83 -10.01 49.74
CA ASN A 281 22.24 -9.91 50.11
C ASN A 281 22.92 -11.30 50.01
N GLU A 282 24.24 -11.32 49.80
CA GLU A 282 24.98 -12.59 49.66
C GLU A 282 24.91 -13.44 50.93
N PHE A 283 24.79 -12.79 52.10
CA PHE A 283 24.63 -13.47 53.37
C PHE A 283 23.35 -14.35 53.40
N TRP A 284 22.19 -13.80 53.07
CA TRP A 284 20.90 -14.49 53.07
C TRP A 284 20.76 -15.46 51.90
N ASN A 285 21.22 -15.09 50.71
CA ASN A 285 21.14 -15.95 49.53
C ASN A 285 22.18 -17.09 49.53
N GLY A 286 23.18 -17.05 50.42
CA GLY A 286 24.28 -18.01 50.45
C GLY A 286 24.70 -18.46 51.85
N ASP A 287 25.30 -17.56 52.64
CA ASP A 287 25.96 -17.92 53.91
C ASP A 287 24.97 -18.51 54.94
N ALA A 288 23.78 -17.93 55.07
CA ALA A 288 22.70 -18.39 55.95
C ALA A 288 22.17 -19.78 55.56
N LEU A 289 22.31 -20.15 54.29
CA LEU A 289 21.95 -21.48 53.75
C LEU A 289 23.12 -22.47 53.84
N PHE A 290 24.21 -22.12 54.53
CA PHE A 290 25.44 -22.90 54.65
C PHE A 290 26.10 -23.25 53.30
N MET A 291 25.85 -22.46 52.25
CA MET A 291 26.53 -22.62 50.97
C MET A 291 27.98 -22.10 51.10
N PRO A 292 29.03 -22.86 50.72
CA PRO A 292 30.41 -22.38 50.81
C PRO A 292 30.67 -21.13 49.95
N GLN A 293 31.55 -20.23 50.40
CA GLN A 293 31.92 -19.02 49.66
C GLN A 293 32.61 -19.31 48.32
N PHE A 294 33.31 -20.45 48.21
CA PHE A 294 33.94 -20.90 46.97
C PHE A 294 33.02 -21.74 46.08
N HIS A 295 31.71 -21.79 46.37
CA HIS A 295 30.76 -22.57 45.59
C HIS A 295 30.56 -21.95 44.20
N SER A 296 30.59 -22.77 43.15
CA SER A 296 30.52 -22.28 41.76
C SER A 296 29.25 -21.48 41.46
N ALA A 297 28.13 -21.82 42.11
CA ALA A 297 26.87 -21.07 41.96
C ALA A 297 26.90 -19.62 42.51
N ARG A 298 28.03 -19.16 43.09
CA ARG A 298 28.26 -17.74 43.44
C ARG A 298 29.07 -16.98 42.38
N ASP A 299 29.52 -17.66 41.32
CA ASP A 299 30.32 -17.06 40.26
C ASP A 299 29.51 -16.00 39.49
N ILE A 300 30.21 -15.02 38.91
CA ILE A 300 29.63 -13.91 38.13
C ILE A 300 28.85 -14.39 36.90
N HIS A 301 29.10 -15.62 36.44
CA HIS A 301 28.39 -16.23 35.31
C HIS A 301 27.05 -16.83 35.72
N ASP A 302 26.86 -17.13 37.01
CA ASP A 302 25.67 -17.81 37.55
C ASP A 302 24.75 -16.85 38.33
N VAL A 303 25.26 -15.70 38.79
CA VAL A 303 24.51 -14.72 39.60
C VAL A 303 24.64 -13.29 39.07
N TYR A 304 23.53 -12.55 39.06
CA TYR A 304 23.54 -11.11 38.78
C TYR A 304 23.88 -10.30 40.04
N TYR A 305 25.01 -9.61 40.02
CA TYR A 305 25.39 -8.65 41.05
C TYR A 305 24.86 -7.25 40.74
N VAL A 306 24.36 -6.57 41.77
CA VAL A 306 23.91 -5.18 41.66
C VAL A 306 25.11 -4.25 41.62
N LYS A 307 25.14 -3.33 40.65
CA LYS A 307 26.23 -2.36 40.49
C LYS A 307 26.15 -1.19 41.49
N ASP A 308 24.95 -0.82 41.91
CA ASP A 308 24.70 0.21 42.93
C ASP A 308 23.34 -0.05 43.61
N PRO A 309 23.30 -0.33 44.93
CA PRO A 309 24.43 -0.43 45.86
C PRO A 309 25.19 -1.75 45.73
N VAL A 310 26.53 -1.72 45.89
CA VAL A 310 27.36 -2.93 45.92
C VAL A 310 27.38 -3.62 47.29
N HIS A 311 27.02 -2.91 48.36
CA HIS A 311 27.04 -3.41 49.73
C HIS A 311 25.75 -3.03 50.46
N ALA A 312 25.20 -3.96 51.23
CA ALA A 312 24.12 -3.69 52.16
C ALA A 312 24.64 -2.84 53.34
N LYS A 313 23.84 -1.89 53.82
CA LYS A 313 24.21 -1.04 54.98
C LYS A 313 24.14 -1.81 56.31
N ALA A 314 23.21 -2.75 56.39
CA ALA A 314 23.02 -3.67 57.50
C ALA A 314 22.39 -4.96 56.96
N ILE A 315 22.50 -6.03 57.74
CA ILE A 315 21.77 -7.28 57.49
C ILE A 315 20.59 -7.26 58.46
N GLU A 316 19.37 -7.27 57.92
CA GLU A 316 18.16 -7.34 58.74
C GLU A 316 18.10 -8.70 59.44
N GLU A 317 17.73 -8.72 60.72
CA GLU A 317 17.43 -9.95 61.45
C GLU A 317 16.04 -10.47 61.02
N PRO A 318 15.84 -11.80 60.95
CA PRO A 318 14.58 -12.39 60.50
C PRO A 318 13.42 -12.17 61.48
#